data_AF-A0A2M7SWW5-F1
#
_entry.id   AF-A0A2M7SWW5-F1
#
_cell.length_a   1.000
_cell.length_b   1.000
_cell.length_c   1.000
_cell.angle_alpha   90.00
_cell.angle_beta   90.00
_cell.angle_gamma   90.00
#
_symmetry.space_group_name_H-M   'P 1'
#
loop_
_entity.id
_entity.type
_entity.pdbx_description
1 polymer ?
#
loop_
_entity_poly.entity_id
_entity_poly.type
_entity_poly.pdbx_seq_one_letter_code
_entity_poly.pdbx_strand_id
1 'polypeptide(L)'
;KRETDTMPNWAGSSWYFLRYCDPNNNQYLADRSKLDFWLPVDVYNGGMEHTTLHLLYSRFWYKFLSDLGLVPGVEPYKKRVAHGMILGADNQKMSKSLGNVVNPDSVVEKYGTDTLRTYILFIGPYDDVAPWNPSSISGASRFLKRFWQISKFISNKEPESVSRAVNIAIKKVSEDLDNFHFNTIVSTIMGTTNIIHKEENITKESLGKLLIIFYPLAPHICAEMYDIVIGENIVEAKWPEYDQKYIVESKIEIPVQINGKVRDKLTVTPGISEDEIKKMALASEKIKEWTKNQLAKKIIYIKDKILSIVV
;
A
#
# COMPACT_ATOMS: atom_id res chain seq x y z
N LYS A 1 5.81 -56.52 6.49
CA LYS A 1 6.14 -55.46 7.48
C LYS A 1 5.90 -54.11 6.79
N ARG A 2 5.21 -53.16 7.42
CA ARG A 2 5.03 -51.81 6.85
C ARG A 2 6.31 -50.97 7.03
N GLU A 3 6.48 -49.96 6.19
CA GLU A 3 7.50 -48.91 6.39
C GLU A 3 7.27 -48.21 7.74
N THR A 4 8.35 -47.88 8.44
CA THR A 4 8.34 -47.20 9.74
C THR A 4 8.79 -45.75 9.65
N ASP A 5 9.47 -45.36 8.58
CA ASP A 5 9.82 -43.96 8.32
C ASP A 5 8.57 -43.14 7.96
N THR A 6 8.56 -41.88 8.40
CA THR A 6 7.49 -40.94 8.11
C THR A 6 7.92 -39.91 7.07
N MET A 7 6.95 -39.45 6.28
CA MET A 7 7.22 -38.33 5.38
C MET A 7 7.51 -37.06 6.20
N PRO A 8 8.51 -36.27 5.81
CA PRO A 8 8.80 -35.00 6.46
C PRO A 8 7.68 -33.97 6.23
N ASN A 9 7.63 -32.93 7.06
CA ASN A 9 6.58 -31.91 7.03
C ASN A 9 6.37 -31.25 5.65
N TRP A 10 7.41 -31.10 4.86
CA TRP A 10 7.35 -30.51 3.52
C TRP A 10 6.64 -31.37 2.49
N ALA A 11 6.43 -32.68 2.75
CA ALA A 11 5.62 -33.53 1.91
C ALA A 11 4.16 -33.05 1.84
N GLY A 12 3.62 -32.50 2.94
CA GLY A 12 2.29 -31.89 2.96
C GLY A 12 2.29 -30.46 2.40
N SER A 13 3.27 -29.64 2.80
CA SER A 13 3.29 -28.22 2.40
C SER A 13 3.67 -28.00 0.94
N SER A 14 4.12 -29.02 0.20
CA SER A 14 4.48 -28.84 -1.22
C SER A 14 3.28 -28.76 -2.16
N TRP A 15 2.08 -29.15 -1.74
CA TRP A 15 0.91 -29.23 -2.62
C TRP A 15 -0.42 -28.79 -1.98
N TYR A 16 -0.40 -28.31 -0.73
CA TYR A 16 -1.59 -27.90 0.01
C TYR A 16 -2.48 -26.88 -0.73
N PHE A 17 -1.89 -25.99 -1.54
CA PHE A 17 -2.63 -25.01 -2.34
C PHE A 17 -3.48 -25.67 -3.44
N LEU A 18 -3.05 -26.82 -3.98
CA LEU A 18 -3.89 -27.63 -4.87
C LEU A 18 -5.09 -28.18 -4.10
N ARG A 19 -4.87 -28.63 -2.87
CA ARG A 19 -5.92 -29.23 -2.06
C ARG A 19 -7.00 -28.24 -1.64
N TYR A 20 -6.66 -26.96 -1.46
CA TYR A 20 -7.66 -25.91 -1.22
C TYR A 20 -8.67 -25.75 -2.36
N CYS A 21 -8.34 -26.16 -3.58
CA CYS A 21 -9.28 -26.12 -4.70
C CYS A 21 -10.43 -27.14 -4.52
N ASP A 22 -10.20 -28.23 -3.77
CA ASP A 22 -11.19 -29.29 -3.55
C ASP A 22 -10.96 -30.08 -2.24
N PRO A 23 -11.09 -29.44 -1.06
CA PRO A 23 -10.55 -29.98 0.19
C PRO A 23 -11.27 -31.23 0.71
N ASN A 24 -12.50 -31.49 0.28
CA ASN A 24 -13.35 -32.58 0.75
C ASN A 24 -13.38 -33.79 -0.21
N ASN A 25 -12.57 -33.80 -1.27
CA ASN A 25 -12.56 -34.88 -2.25
C ASN A 25 -11.79 -36.10 -1.75
N ASN A 26 -12.48 -37.21 -1.49
CA ASN A 26 -11.88 -38.42 -0.93
C ASN A 26 -11.48 -39.45 -2.00
N GLN A 27 -11.59 -39.12 -3.29
CA GLN A 27 -11.32 -40.03 -4.40
C GLN A 27 -10.06 -39.64 -5.18
N TYR A 28 -9.83 -38.34 -5.35
CA TYR A 28 -8.72 -37.79 -6.13
C TYR A 28 -7.98 -36.71 -5.35
N LEU A 29 -6.85 -36.27 -5.91
CA LEU A 29 -6.08 -35.13 -5.40
C LEU A 29 -6.96 -33.87 -5.28
N ALA A 30 -7.60 -33.51 -6.40
CA ALA A 30 -8.65 -32.50 -6.55
C ALA A 30 -9.34 -32.69 -7.91
N ASP A 31 -10.58 -32.23 -8.05
CA ASP A 31 -11.25 -32.20 -9.35
C ASP A 31 -10.51 -31.30 -10.36
N ARG A 32 -10.36 -31.80 -11.60
CA ARG A 32 -9.59 -31.11 -12.64
C ARG A 32 -10.18 -29.75 -13.02
N SER A 33 -11.50 -29.64 -13.12
CA SER A 33 -12.16 -28.38 -13.49
C SER A 33 -11.98 -27.31 -12.41
N LYS A 34 -11.95 -27.71 -11.13
CA LYS A 34 -11.68 -26.81 -10.00
C LYS A 34 -10.23 -26.34 -9.99
N LEU A 35 -9.29 -27.23 -10.31
CA LEU A 35 -7.88 -26.86 -10.48
C LEU A 35 -7.70 -25.86 -11.63
N ASP A 36 -8.30 -26.13 -12.80
CA ASP A 36 -8.22 -25.25 -13.97
C ASP A 36 -8.86 -23.87 -13.71
N PHE A 37 -9.85 -23.77 -12.81
CA PHE A 37 -10.47 -22.51 -12.41
C PHE A 37 -9.58 -21.68 -11.47
N TRP A 38 -9.02 -22.31 -10.43
CA TRP A 38 -8.29 -21.59 -9.37
C TRP A 38 -6.80 -21.38 -9.66
N LEU A 39 -6.20 -22.18 -10.56
CA LEU A 39 -4.76 -22.20 -10.79
C LEU A 39 -4.36 -21.60 -12.14
N PRO A 40 -3.12 -21.08 -12.25
CA PRO A 40 -2.13 -20.95 -11.17
C PRO A 40 -2.49 -19.83 -10.19
N VAL A 41 -1.99 -19.93 -8.95
CA VAL A 41 -2.19 -18.91 -7.91
C VAL A 41 -1.64 -17.58 -8.40
N ASP A 42 -2.48 -16.54 -8.43
CA ASP A 42 -2.10 -15.23 -8.97
C ASP A 42 -0.97 -14.57 -8.17
N VAL A 43 -1.12 -14.53 -6.85
CA VAL A 43 -0.13 -13.94 -5.95
C VAL A 43 0.14 -14.87 -4.78
N TYR A 44 1.37 -15.35 -4.69
CA TYR A 44 1.86 -16.13 -3.57
C TYR A 44 2.74 -15.28 -2.65
N ASN A 45 2.31 -15.11 -1.41
CA ASN A 45 2.97 -14.26 -0.43
C ASN A 45 3.57 -15.08 0.71
N GLY A 46 4.85 -14.83 1.01
CA GLY A 46 5.53 -15.48 2.13
C GLY A 46 6.95 -14.94 2.34
N GLY A 47 7.48 -15.13 3.54
CA GLY A 47 8.77 -14.58 3.94
C GLY A 47 9.96 -15.15 3.15
N MET A 48 11.08 -14.43 3.19
CA MET A 48 12.30 -14.79 2.47
C MET A 48 12.90 -16.13 2.92
N GLU A 49 12.63 -16.56 4.16
CA GLU A 49 13.08 -17.82 4.75
C GLU A 49 12.59 -19.07 3.99
N HIS A 50 11.54 -18.95 3.19
CA HIS A 50 10.96 -20.07 2.45
C HIS A 50 11.43 -20.17 0.99
N THR A 51 12.33 -19.28 0.55
CA THR A 51 12.75 -19.18 -0.85
C THR A 51 13.48 -20.43 -1.36
N THR A 52 14.40 -20.98 -0.57
CA THR A 52 15.24 -22.14 -0.98
C THR A 52 14.67 -23.49 -0.56
N LEU A 53 13.57 -23.50 0.21
CA LEU A 53 12.94 -24.72 0.72
C LEU A 53 11.56 -24.90 0.09
N HIS A 54 10.53 -24.42 0.78
CA HIS A 54 9.14 -24.65 0.39
C HIS A 54 8.83 -24.20 -1.04
N LEU A 55 9.35 -23.05 -1.50
CA LEU A 55 9.14 -22.61 -2.89
C LEU A 55 9.81 -23.52 -3.92
N LEU A 56 10.95 -24.12 -3.59
CA LEU A 56 11.59 -25.09 -4.48
C LEU A 56 10.79 -26.40 -4.52
N TYR A 57 10.40 -26.92 -3.35
CA TYR A 57 9.66 -28.17 -3.27
C TYR A 57 8.27 -28.07 -3.88
N SER A 58 7.53 -27.00 -3.61
CA SER A 58 6.20 -26.79 -4.21
C SER A 58 6.25 -26.73 -5.73
N ARG A 59 7.24 -26.04 -6.31
CA ARG A 59 7.45 -26.02 -7.77
C ARG A 59 7.85 -27.38 -8.33
N PHE A 60 8.73 -28.10 -7.64
CA PHE A 60 9.12 -29.46 -8.04
C PHE A 60 7.90 -30.40 -8.08
N TRP A 61 7.11 -30.44 -7.00
CA TRP A 61 5.91 -31.26 -6.94
C TRP A 61 4.87 -30.85 -7.98
N TYR A 62 4.70 -29.55 -8.21
CA TYR A 62 3.79 -29.07 -9.25
C TYR A 62 4.21 -29.54 -10.65
N LYS A 63 5.51 -29.47 -10.96
CA LYS A 63 6.05 -29.94 -12.26
C LYS A 63 5.88 -31.44 -12.41
N PHE A 64 6.19 -32.22 -11.38
CA PHE A 64 5.94 -33.65 -11.38
C PHE A 64 4.46 -33.98 -11.66
N LEU A 65 3.53 -33.27 -11.01
CA LEU A 65 2.09 -33.45 -11.24
C LEU A 65 1.66 -32.95 -12.64
N SER A 66 2.32 -31.93 -13.17
CA SER A 66 2.10 -31.41 -14.52
C SER A 66 2.53 -32.42 -15.59
N ASP A 67 3.69 -33.06 -15.41
CA ASP A 67 4.19 -34.13 -16.29
C ASP A 67 3.23 -35.33 -16.33
N LEU A 68 2.51 -35.58 -15.23
CA LEU A 68 1.45 -36.59 -15.14
C LEU A 68 0.08 -36.11 -15.66
N GLY A 69 -0.04 -34.86 -16.10
CA GLY A 69 -1.30 -34.27 -16.57
C GLY A 69 -2.34 -34.01 -15.47
N LEU A 70 -1.94 -33.99 -14.20
CA LEU A 70 -2.84 -33.88 -13.05
C LEU A 70 -3.17 -32.44 -12.64
N VAL A 71 -2.37 -31.45 -13.07
CA VAL A 71 -2.56 -30.02 -12.81
C VAL A 71 -2.47 -29.19 -14.10
N PRO A 72 -3.03 -27.96 -14.14
CA PRO A 72 -2.85 -27.04 -15.28
C PRO A 72 -1.47 -26.41 -15.35
N GLY A 73 -0.96 -26.19 -16.56
CA GLY A 73 0.30 -25.45 -16.76
C GLY A 73 1.51 -26.11 -16.07
N VAL A 74 2.59 -25.35 -15.91
CA VAL A 74 3.92 -25.88 -15.49
C VAL A 74 4.51 -25.20 -14.26
N GLU A 75 3.86 -24.15 -13.73
CA GLU A 75 4.27 -23.43 -12.53
C GLU A 75 3.04 -23.13 -11.66
N PRO A 76 3.14 -23.25 -10.32
CA PRO A 76 2.02 -23.05 -9.41
C PRO A 76 1.66 -21.58 -9.14
N TYR A 77 2.58 -20.64 -9.38
CA TYR A 77 2.46 -19.24 -8.94
C TYR A 77 2.74 -18.28 -10.11
N LYS A 78 1.87 -17.30 -10.36
CA LYS A 78 2.11 -16.24 -11.37
C LYS A 78 3.06 -15.16 -10.84
N LYS A 79 2.82 -14.68 -9.62
CA LYS A 79 3.64 -13.68 -8.93
C LYS A 79 3.98 -14.18 -7.53
N ARG A 80 5.24 -13.99 -7.11
CA ARG A 80 5.67 -14.17 -5.72
C ARG A 80 5.97 -12.83 -5.09
N VAL A 81 5.45 -12.59 -3.89
CA VAL A 81 5.74 -11.41 -3.08
C VAL A 81 6.41 -11.85 -1.78
N ALA A 82 7.49 -11.16 -1.40
CA ALA A 82 8.11 -11.31 -0.08
C ALA A 82 7.54 -10.27 0.85
N HIS A 83 7.19 -10.66 2.06
CA HIS A 83 7.12 -9.71 3.15
C HIS A 83 8.46 -9.63 3.88
N GLY A 84 8.76 -8.46 4.42
CA GLY A 84 9.87 -8.25 5.33
C GLY A 84 9.62 -8.88 6.70
N MET A 85 10.66 -8.90 7.52
CA MET A 85 10.59 -9.45 8.88
C MET A 85 10.28 -8.35 9.88
N ILE A 86 9.32 -8.61 10.76
CA ILE A 86 9.09 -7.74 11.92
C ILE A 86 10.02 -8.18 13.06
N LEU A 87 10.90 -7.28 13.49
CA LEU A 87 11.82 -7.51 14.61
C LEU A 87 11.17 -7.11 15.93
N GLY A 88 11.69 -7.64 17.04
CA GLY A 88 11.38 -7.15 18.38
C GLY A 88 11.82 -5.70 18.57
N ALA A 89 11.36 -5.08 19.66
CA ALA A 89 11.77 -3.71 20.03
C ALA A 89 13.28 -3.59 20.30
N ASP A 90 13.96 -4.71 20.50
CA ASP A 90 15.40 -4.86 20.66
C ASP A 90 16.15 -5.02 19.32
N ASN A 91 15.47 -4.86 18.17
CA ASN A 91 16.00 -5.10 16.82
C ASN A 91 16.49 -6.53 16.58
N GLN A 92 16.01 -7.50 17.34
CA GLN A 92 16.32 -8.92 17.12
C GLN A 92 15.11 -9.67 16.56
N LYS A 93 15.35 -10.80 15.89
CA LYS A 93 14.27 -11.69 15.48
C LYS A 93 13.47 -12.11 16.72
N MET A 94 12.15 -11.97 16.66
CA MET A 94 11.28 -12.38 17.77
C MET A 94 11.41 -13.89 18.01
N SER A 95 11.66 -14.28 19.26
CA SER A 95 11.74 -15.69 19.66
C SER A 95 11.36 -15.89 21.13
N LYS A 96 10.78 -17.05 21.44
CA LYS A 96 10.39 -17.39 22.82
C LYS A 96 11.60 -17.40 23.78
N SER A 97 12.76 -17.84 23.30
CA SER A 97 14.01 -17.89 24.09
C SER A 97 14.52 -16.51 24.48
N LEU A 98 14.28 -15.48 23.66
CA LEU A 98 14.68 -14.10 23.95
C LEU A 98 13.61 -13.34 24.76
N GLY A 99 12.41 -13.90 24.94
CA GLY A 99 11.30 -13.22 25.64
C GLY A 99 10.80 -11.95 24.94
N ASN A 100 11.21 -11.70 23.70
CA ASN A 100 10.92 -10.47 22.94
C ASN A 100 9.73 -10.64 21.97
N VAL A 101 8.95 -11.72 22.11
CA VAL A 101 7.75 -11.97 21.29
C VAL A 101 6.64 -11.02 21.70
N VAL A 102 6.08 -10.31 20.73
CA VAL A 102 4.86 -9.53 20.93
C VAL A 102 3.67 -10.45 20.71
N ASN A 103 2.84 -10.65 21.73
CA ASN A 103 1.59 -11.38 21.59
C ASN A 103 0.54 -10.48 20.90
N PRO A 104 0.01 -10.85 19.73
CA PRO A 104 -1.00 -10.04 19.04
C PRO A 104 -2.29 -9.87 19.87
N ASP A 105 -2.69 -10.86 20.67
CA ASP A 105 -3.95 -10.81 21.43
C ASP A 105 -3.95 -9.69 22.46
N SER A 106 -2.83 -9.50 23.18
CA SER A 106 -2.72 -8.41 24.16
C SER A 106 -2.73 -7.02 23.51
N VAL A 107 -2.26 -6.94 22.27
CA VAL A 107 -2.31 -5.70 21.48
C VAL A 107 -3.73 -5.43 21.00
N VAL A 108 -4.44 -6.46 20.50
CA VAL A 108 -5.84 -6.38 20.07
C VAL A 108 -6.75 -6.00 21.24
N GLU A 109 -6.58 -6.61 22.40
CA GLU A 109 -7.37 -6.29 23.60
C GLU A 109 -7.24 -4.81 23.99
N LYS A 110 -6.03 -4.25 23.87
CA LYS A 110 -5.75 -2.86 24.26
C LYS A 110 -6.13 -1.83 23.20
N TYR A 111 -5.94 -2.12 21.93
CA TYR A 111 -6.03 -1.14 20.84
C TYR A 111 -7.06 -1.46 19.76
N GLY A 112 -7.55 -2.69 19.71
CA GLY A 112 -8.42 -3.21 18.67
C GLY A 112 -7.68 -3.75 17.44
N THR A 113 -8.33 -4.66 16.72
CA THR A 113 -7.79 -5.36 15.54
C THR A 113 -7.35 -4.41 14.43
N ASP A 114 -8.16 -3.39 14.12
CA ASP A 114 -7.82 -2.45 13.04
C ASP A 114 -6.62 -1.57 13.38
N THR A 115 -6.42 -1.24 14.67
CA THR A 115 -5.21 -0.53 15.08
C THR A 115 -3.97 -1.39 14.83
N LEU A 116 -4.01 -2.67 15.20
CA LEU A 116 -2.90 -3.59 14.98
C LEU A 116 -2.61 -3.76 13.47
N ARG A 117 -3.64 -4.03 12.67
CA ARG A 117 -3.52 -4.18 11.21
C ARG A 117 -2.94 -2.92 10.56
N THR A 118 -3.54 -1.76 10.85
CA THR A 118 -3.09 -0.47 10.30
C THR A 118 -1.66 -0.18 10.71
N TYR A 119 -1.28 -0.47 11.96
CA TYR A 119 0.08 -0.27 12.42
C TYR A 119 1.10 -1.15 11.70
N ILE A 120 0.85 -2.47 11.61
CA ILE A 120 1.76 -3.40 10.91
C ILE A 120 1.91 -3.00 9.44
N LEU A 121 0.83 -2.61 8.78
CA LEU A 121 0.84 -2.22 7.38
C LEU A 121 1.42 -0.81 7.15
N PHE A 122 1.63 -0.02 8.20
CA PHE A 122 2.16 1.34 8.13
C PHE A 122 3.63 1.45 8.55
N ILE A 123 4.15 0.48 9.31
CA ILE A 123 5.45 0.58 9.99
C ILE A 123 6.64 0.77 9.03
N GLY A 124 6.51 0.32 7.78
CA GLY A 124 7.54 0.43 6.74
C GLY A 124 7.05 -0.15 5.41
N PRO A 125 7.91 -0.14 4.37
CA PRO A 125 7.67 -0.86 3.13
C PRO A 125 7.40 -2.35 3.39
N TYR A 126 6.58 -2.97 2.56
CA TYR A 126 6.07 -4.32 2.83
C TYR A 126 7.15 -5.41 2.79
N ASP A 127 8.15 -5.23 1.95
CA ASP A 127 9.28 -6.13 1.71
C ASP A 127 10.48 -5.86 2.61
N ASP A 128 10.47 -4.75 3.35
CA ASP A 128 11.56 -4.33 4.23
C ASP A 128 11.42 -4.86 5.66
N VAL A 129 12.59 -5.06 6.30
CA VAL A 129 12.66 -5.39 7.73
C VAL A 129 12.28 -4.17 8.55
N ALA A 130 11.37 -4.34 9.51
CA ALA A 130 10.91 -3.25 10.35
C ALA A 130 10.90 -3.64 11.84
N PRO A 131 11.48 -2.81 12.73
CA PRO A 131 11.44 -3.09 14.16
C PRO A 131 10.11 -2.68 14.78
N TRP A 132 9.54 -3.59 15.58
CA TRP A 132 8.36 -3.30 16.37
C TRP A 132 8.62 -2.15 17.35
N ASN A 133 7.76 -1.14 17.32
CA ASN A 133 7.84 0.02 18.19
C ASN A 133 6.53 0.18 18.99
N PRO A 134 6.52 -0.20 20.29
CA PRO A 134 5.34 -0.09 21.15
C PRO A 134 4.79 1.33 21.28
N SER A 135 5.60 2.37 21.07
CA SER A 135 5.14 3.77 21.13
C SER A 135 4.39 4.17 19.85
N SER A 136 4.73 3.61 18.70
CA SER A 136 4.16 3.98 17.39
C SER A 136 2.73 3.46 17.18
N ILE A 137 2.35 2.35 17.83
CA ILE A 137 0.98 1.82 17.71
C ILE A 137 -0.09 2.80 18.23
N SER A 138 0.26 3.62 19.22
CA SER A 138 -0.62 4.69 19.72
C SER A 138 -0.93 5.73 18.63
N GLY A 139 -0.01 5.92 17.67
CA GLY A 139 -0.21 6.77 16.50
C GLY A 139 -1.29 6.23 15.58
N ALA A 140 -1.26 4.93 15.27
CA ALA A 140 -2.30 4.28 14.46
C ALA A 140 -3.67 4.36 15.15
N SER A 141 -3.75 4.12 16.46
CA SER A 141 -5.01 4.25 17.22
C SER A 141 -5.57 5.68 17.16
N ARG A 142 -4.72 6.69 17.37
CA ARG A 142 -5.14 8.10 17.28
C ARG A 142 -5.60 8.46 15.88
N PHE A 143 -4.92 7.97 14.85
CA PHE A 143 -5.34 8.16 13.47
C PHE A 143 -6.73 7.56 13.21
N LEU A 144 -6.97 6.30 13.58
CA LEU A 144 -8.28 5.66 13.37
C LEU A 144 -9.41 6.40 14.11
N LYS A 145 -9.14 6.92 15.32
CA LYS A 145 -10.10 7.79 16.03
C LYS A 145 -10.40 9.08 15.27
N ARG A 146 -9.37 9.72 14.68
CA ARG A 146 -9.57 10.91 13.83
C ARG A 146 -10.27 10.57 12.53
N PHE A 147 -9.99 9.41 11.93
CA PHE A 147 -10.67 8.91 10.76
C PHE A 147 -12.17 8.72 11.03
N TRP A 148 -12.53 8.08 12.15
CA TRP A 148 -13.92 7.95 12.58
C TRP A 148 -14.66 9.29 12.66
N GLN A 149 -13.99 10.31 13.21
CA GLN A 149 -14.57 11.63 13.43
C GLN A 149 -14.96 12.36 12.13
N ILE A 150 -14.44 11.98 10.97
CA ILE A 150 -14.80 12.64 9.71
C ILE A 150 -16.28 12.43 9.34
N SER A 151 -16.92 11.38 9.86
CA SER A 151 -18.36 11.16 9.71
C SER A 151 -19.22 12.28 10.30
N LYS A 152 -18.68 13.07 11.24
CA LYS A 152 -19.37 14.23 11.80
C LYS A 152 -19.43 15.42 10.85
N PHE A 153 -18.60 15.42 9.80
CA PHE A 153 -18.49 16.49 8.83
C PHE A 153 -19.32 16.25 7.57
N ILE A 154 -20.23 15.26 7.60
CA ILE A 154 -21.09 14.94 6.47
C ILE A 154 -21.98 16.15 6.15
N SER A 155 -21.97 16.55 4.88
CA SER A 155 -22.78 17.65 4.37
C SER A 155 -23.31 17.35 2.95
N ASN A 156 -24.17 18.22 2.43
CA ASN A 156 -24.74 18.07 1.08
C ASN A 156 -23.78 18.44 -0.05
N LYS A 157 -22.71 19.20 0.24
CA LYS A 157 -21.73 19.65 -0.76
C LYS A 157 -20.37 19.81 -0.11
N GLU A 158 -19.33 19.37 -0.79
CA GLU A 158 -17.95 19.49 -0.29
C GLU A 158 -17.11 20.48 -1.11
N PRO A 159 -16.09 21.09 -0.50
CA PRO A 159 -15.12 21.90 -1.22
C PRO A 159 -14.35 21.09 -2.26
N GLU A 160 -13.87 21.77 -3.32
CA GLU A 160 -13.06 21.15 -4.36
C GLU A 160 -11.78 20.50 -3.79
N SER A 161 -11.22 21.06 -2.70
CA SER A 161 -10.06 20.48 -2.00
C SER A 161 -10.34 19.07 -1.48
N VAL A 162 -11.55 18.82 -0.96
CA VAL A 162 -11.99 17.51 -0.45
C VAL A 162 -12.26 16.55 -1.60
N SER A 163 -13.04 16.97 -2.61
CA SER A 163 -13.29 16.13 -3.79
C SER A 163 -11.99 15.73 -4.48
N ARG A 164 -11.06 16.67 -4.61
CA ARG A 164 -9.74 16.41 -5.18
C ARG A 164 -8.96 15.40 -4.35
N ALA A 165 -8.90 15.58 -3.03
CA ALA A 165 -8.18 14.69 -2.13
C ALA A 165 -8.73 13.25 -2.17
N VAL A 166 -10.05 13.08 -2.21
CA VAL A 166 -10.70 11.76 -2.30
C VAL A 166 -10.39 11.08 -3.64
N ASN A 167 -10.49 11.80 -4.76
CA ASN A 167 -10.19 11.21 -6.07
C ASN A 167 -8.70 10.83 -6.24
N ILE A 168 -7.78 11.66 -5.74
CA ILE A 168 -6.35 11.33 -5.69
C ILE A 168 -6.13 10.09 -4.80
N ALA A 169 -6.81 10.01 -3.66
CA ALA A 169 -6.71 8.86 -2.77
C ALA A 169 -7.21 7.58 -3.45
N ILE A 170 -8.35 7.61 -4.14
CA ILE A 170 -8.87 6.44 -4.86
C ILE A 170 -7.83 5.94 -5.87
N LYS A 171 -7.30 6.81 -6.74
CA LYS A 171 -6.28 6.45 -7.72
C LYS A 171 -5.04 5.84 -7.04
N LYS A 172 -4.48 6.58 -6.08
CA LYS A 172 -3.23 6.19 -5.43
C LYS A 172 -3.38 4.89 -4.65
N VAL A 173 -4.45 4.73 -3.88
CA VAL A 173 -4.69 3.52 -3.09
C VAL A 173 -4.91 2.31 -3.98
N SER A 174 -5.61 2.46 -5.12
CA SER A 174 -5.76 1.38 -6.10
C SER A 174 -4.40 0.91 -6.62
N GLU A 175 -3.55 1.85 -7.04
CA GLU A 175 -2.21 1.56 -7.55
C GLU A 175 -1.30 0.95 -6.47
N ASP A 176 -1.34 1.49 -5.25
CA ASP A 176 -0.51 1.02 -4.14
C ASP A 176 -0.96 -0.37 -3.65
N LEU A 177 -2.24 -0.71 -3.74
CA LEU A 177 -2.76 -2.01 -3.34
C LEU A 177 -2.22 -3.13 -4.24
N ASP A 178 -2.23 -2.93 -5.56
CA ASP A 178 -1.66 -3.87 -6.54
C ASP A 178 -0.14 -4.07 -6.37
N ASN A 179 0.53 -3.02 -5.87
CA ASN A 179 1.97 -2.98 -5.66
C ASN A 179 2.40 -3.27 -4.21
N PHE A 180 1.48 -3.61 -3.31
CA PHE A 180 1.76 -3.91 -1.90
C PHE A 180 2.40 -2.73 -1.13
N HIS A 181 2.18 -1.49 -1.56
CA HIS A 181 2.69 -0.28 -0.88
C HIS A 181 1.77 0.17 0.26
N PHE A 182 1.44 -0.73 1.18
CA PHE A 182 0.42 -0.50 2.22
C PHE A 182 0.72 0.69 3.14
N ASN A 183 1.99 0.97 3.41
CA ASN A 183 2.39 2.11 4.23
C ASN A 183 1.99 3.44 3.57
N THR A 184 2.12 3.51 2.25
CA THR A 184 1.73 4.70 1.49
C THR A 184 0.22 4.82 1.34
N ILE A 185 -0.55 3.71 1.35
CA ILE A 185 -2.01 3.73 1.48
C ILE A 185 -2.40 4.43 2.79
N VAL A 186 -1.84 3.98 3.93
CA VAL A 186 -2.15 4.59 5.24
C VAL A 186 -1.78 6.07 5.26
N SER A 187 -0.60 6.46 4.75
CA SER A 187 -0.22 7.88 4.64
C SER A 187 -1.18 8.69 3.76
N THR A 188 -1.68 8.10 2.67
CA THR A 188 -2.63 8.75 1.77
C THR A 188 -3.95 9.00 2.48
N ILE A 189 -4.50 7.99 3.16
CA ILE A 189 -5.74 8.13 3.94
C ILE A 189 -5.55 9.13 5.10
N MET A 190 -4.40 9.13 5.78
CA MET A 190 -4.06 10.14 6.79
C MET A 190 -4.08 11.56 6.20
N GLY A 191 -3.47 11.75 5.02
CA GLY A 191 -3.46 13.03 4.29
C GLY A 191 -4.86 13.50 3.94
N THR A 192 -5.67 12.64 3.34
CA THR A 192 -7.07 12.94 3.00
C THR A 192 -7.89 13.26 4.24
N THR A 193 -7.70 12.50 5.33
CA THR A 193 -8.35 12.76 6.63
C THR A 193 -8.00 14.16 7.13
N ASN A 194 -6.73 14.57 7.06
CA ASN A 194 -6.32 15.91 7.50
C ASN A 194 -6.99 17.03 6.68
N ILE A 195 -7.17 16.84 5.38
CA ILE A 195 -7.87 17.80 4.52
C ILE A 195 -9.34 17.90 4.93
N ILE A 196 -10.02 16.78 5.14
CA ILE A 196 -11.42 16.76 5.58
C ILE A 196 -11.60 17.44 6.94
N HIS A 197 -10.68 17.20 7.90
CA HIS A 197 -10.69 17.88 9.19
C HIS A 197 -10.45 19.40 9.08
N LYS A 198 -9.64 19.84 8.11
CA LYS A 198 -9.39 21.27 7.89
C LYS A 198 -10.61 21.99 7.32
N GLU A 199 -11.31 21.34 6.40
CA GLU A 199 -12.48 21.91 5.73
C GLU A 199 -13.78 21.67 6.51
N GLU A 200 -13.75 20.75 7.49
CA GLU A 200 -14.90 20.27 8.26
C GLU A 200 -16.10 19.90 7.38
N ASN A 201 -15.80 19.32 6.20
CA ASN A 201 -16.83 19.03 5.20
C ASN A 201 -16.47 17.80 4.36
N ILE A 202 -17.42 16.90 4.18
CA ILE A 202 -17.37 15.81 3.20
C ILE A 202 -18.80 15.40 2.79
N THR A 203 -19.01 14.97 1.56
CA THR A 203 -20.30 14.39 1.15
C THR A 203 -20.44 12.93 1.59
N LYS A 204 -21.67 12.46 1.77
CA LYS A 204 -21.96 11.03 2.03
C LYS A 204 -21.32 10.12 0.97
N GLU A 205 -21.36 10.54 -0.29
CA GLU A 205 -20.76 9.79 -1.41
C GLU A 205 -19.24 9.69 -1.30
N SER A 206 -18.54 10.83 -1.13
CA SER A 206 -17.09 10.84 -1.00
C SER A 206 -16.59 10.07 0.24
N LEU A 207 -17.34 10.14 1.35
CA LEU A 207 -17.04 9.34 2.52
C LEU A 207 -17.19 7.83 2.23
N GLY A 208 -18.29 7.43 1.58
CA GLY A 208 -18.49 6.04 1.16
C GLY A 208 -17.33 5.50 0.33
N LYS A 209 -16.87 6.27 -0.68
CA LYS A 209 -15.70 5.89 -1.51
C LYS A 209 -14.43 5.76 -0.68
N LEU A 210 -14.18 6.70 0.24
CA LEU A 210 -13.01 6.68 1.12
C LEU A 210 -13.01 5.46 2.05
N LEU A 211 -14.17 5.05 2.56
CA LEU A 211 -14.34 3.85 3.38
C LEU A 211 -14.05 2.58 2.58
N ILE A 212 -14.55 2.48 1.33
CA ILE A 212 -14.32 1.30 0.47
C ILE A 212 -12.82 1.11 0.21
N ILE A 213 -12.08 2.17 -0.14
CA ILE A 213 -10.65 2.03 -0.45
C ILE A 213 -9.79 1.75 0.79
N PHE A 214 -10.27 2.10 1.99
CA PHE A 214 -9.55 1.84 3.25
C PHE A 214 -9.94 0.51 3.92
N TYR A 215 -11.09 -0.06 3.54
CA TYR A 215 -11.62 -1.33 4.04
C TYR A 215 -10.60 -2.49 4.06
N PRO A 216 -9.74 -2.70 3.03
CA PRO A 216 -8.77 -3.80 3.07
C PRO A 216 -7.79 -3.72 4.24
N LEU A 217 -7.48 -2.51 4.73
CA LEU A 217 -6.52 -2.30 5.81
C LEU A 217 -7.21 -2.28 7.18
N ALA A 218 -8.34 -1.57 7.29
CA ALA A 218 -9.08 -1.40 8.54
C ALA A 218 -10.57 -1.80 8.36
N PRO A 219 -10.86 -3.10 8.22
CA PRO A 219 -12.17 -3.56 7.79
C PRO A 219 -13.30 -3.29 8.81
N HIS A 220 -13.05 -3.38 10.11
CA HIS A 220 -14.11 -3.31 11.11
C HIS A 220 -14.66 -1.89 11.23
N ILE A 221 -13.77 -0.90 11.37
CA ILE A 221 -14.12 0.51 11.44
C ILE A 221 -14.76 0.98 10.14
N CYS A 222 -14.26 0.52 8.98
CA CYS A 222 -14.83 0.90 7.69
C CYS A 222 -16.21 0.28 7.47
N ALA A 223 -16.41 -0.99 7.82
CA ALA A 223 -17.73 -1.63 7.75
C ALA A 223 -18.75 -0.93 8.63
N GLU A 224 -18.39 -0.67 9.90
CA GLU A 224 -19.29 0.00 10.86
C GLU A 224 -19.66 1.41 10.37
N MET A 225 -18.67 2.21 9.93
CA MET A 225 -18.94 3.54 9.39
C MET A 225 -19.79 3.48 8.12
N TYR A 226 -19.55 2.50 7.25
CA TYR A 226 -20.27 2.38 5.98
C TYR A 226 -21.72 1.98 6.20
N ASP A 227 -22.00 1.07 7.13
CA ASP A 227 -23.38 0.74 7.54
C ASP A 227 -24.09 1.97 8.13
N ILE A 228 -23.46 2.70 9.05
CA ILE A 228 -24.04 3.90 9.67
C ILE A 228 -24.32 5.00 8.63
N VAL A 229 -23.36 5.23 7.72
CA VAL A 229 -23.40 6.38 6.80
C VAL A 229 -24.20 6.05 5.54
N ILE A 230 -23.97 4.88 4.95
CA ILE A 230 -24.55 4.45 3.68
C ILE A 230 -25.83 3.66 3.89
N GLY A 231 -25.86 2.76 4.88
CA GLY A 231 -26.98 1.85 5.14
C GLY A 231 -26.89 0.54 4.36
N GLU A 232 -25.68 0.15 3.95
CA GLU A 232 -25.42 -1.01 3.08
C GLU A 232 -24.24 -1.83 3.62
N ASN A 233 -24.10 -3.07 3.15
CA ASN A 233 -22.96 -3.90 3.49
C ASN A 233 -21.75 -3.57 2.58
N ILE A 234 -20.66 -3.09 3.18
CA ILE A 234 -19.44 -2.71 2.44
C ILE A 234 -18.82 -3.87 1.63
N VAL A 235 -19.07 -5.13 2.01
CA VAL A 235 -18.56 -6.32 1.29
C VAL A 235 -19.15 -6.44 -0.11
N GLU A 236 -20.36 -5.93 -0.31
CA GLU A 236 -21.05 -5.94 -1.60
C GLU A 236 -20.73 -4.69 -2.44
N ALA A 237 -20.02 -3.72 -1.86
CA ALA A 237 -19.68 -2.48 -2.54
C ALA A 237 -18.66 -2.71 -3.66
N LYS A 238 -18.86 -2.03 -4.78
CA LYS A 238 -17.89 -2.02 -5.88
C LYS A 238 -16.72 -1.11 -5.54
N TRP A 239 -15.52 -1.48 -5.99
CA TRP A 239 -14.37 -0.60 -5.92
C TRP A 239 -14.65 0.72 -6.66
N PRO A 240 -14.39 1.89 -6.07
CA PRO A 240 -14.82 3.16 -6.64
C PRO A 240 -13.91 3.61 -7.79
N GLU A 241 -14.50 4.29 -8.77
CA GLU A 241 -13.78 5.00 -9.81
C GLU A 241 -13.42 6.41 -9.35
N TYR A 242 -12.34 6.97 -9.90
CA TYR A 242 -11.92 8.35 -9.70
C TYR A 242 -12.16 9.20 -10.95
N ASP A 243 -12.47 10.47 -10.78
CA ASP A 243 -12.66 11.43 -11.85
C ASP A 243 -11.31 12.07 -12.24
N GLN A 244 -10.91 11.85 -13.50
CA GLN A 244 -9.65 12.30 -14.08
C GLN A 244 -9.42 13.81 -13.94
N LYS A 245 -10.48 14.63 -13.90
CA LYS A 245 -10.35 16.09 -13.78
C LYS A 245 -9.66 16.52 -12.47
N TYR A 246 -9.78 15.71 -11.42
CA TYR A 246 -9.15 15.98 -10.12
C TYR A 246 -7.71 15.47 -10.03
N ILE A 247 -7.29 14.61 -10.94
CA ILE A 247 -5.93 14.02 -10.93
C ILE A 247 -4.92 14.99 -11.55
N VAL A 248 -5.35 15.80 -12.52
CA VAL A 248 -4.46 16.78 -13.17
C VAL A 248 -3.98 17.78 -12.12
N GLU A 249 -2.69 17.80 -11.83
CA GLU A 249 -2.09 18.88 -11.05
C GLU A 249 -2.25 20.17 -11.85
N SER A 250 -3.04 21.11 -11.34
CA SER A 250 -3.14 22.43 -11.98
C SER A 250 -1.85 23.22 -11.80
N LYS A 251 -1.07 22.89 -10.75
CA LYS A 251 0.20 23.55 -10.40
C LYS A 251 1.15 22.57 -9.68
N ILE A 252 2.40 22.51 -10.13
CA ILE A 252 3.55 21.84 -9.50
C ILE A 252 4.53 22.87 -8.93
N GLU A 253 5.21 22.50 -7.85
CA GLU A 253 6.36 23.25 -7.33
C GLU A 253 7.65 22.72 -7.95
N ILE A 254 8.32 23.55 -8.76
CA ILE A 254 9.63 23.24 -9.30
C ILE A 254 10.69 23.98 -8.47
N PRO A 255 11.52 23.27 -7.68
CA PRO A 255 12.62 23.89 -6.98
C PRO A 255 13.64 24.47 -7.97
N VAL A 256 14.11 25.68 -7.68
CA VAL A 256 15.16 26.36 -8.45
C VAL A 256 16.44 26.34 -7.63
N GLN A 257 17.49 25.76 -8.21
CA GLN A 257 18.80 25.64 -7.61
C GLN A 257 19.80 26.61 -8.23
N ILE A 258 20.75 27.07 -7.42
CA ILE A 258 21.95 27.77 -7.88
C ILE A 258 23.17 27.02 -7.36
N ASN A 259 24.05 26.57 -8.27
CA ASN A 259 25.24 25.76 -7.95
C ASN A 259 24.92 24.59 -6.99
N GLY A 260 23.81 23.89 -7.26
CA GLY A 260 23.36 22.69 -6.53
C GLY A 260 22.58 22.94 -5.23
N LYS A 261 22.39 24.19 -4.78
CA LYS A 261 21.60 24.51 -3.58
C LYS A 261 20.25 25.11 -3.96
N VAL A 262 19.15 24.61 -3.37
CA VAL A 262 17.79 25.15 -3.60
C VAL A 262 17.69 26.55 -3.01
N ARG A 263 17.30 27.52 -3.84
CA ARG A 263 17.21 28.95 -3.49
C ARG A 263 15.81 29.52 -3.65
N ASP A 264 14.98 28.89 -4.46
CA ASP A 264 13.57 29.26 -4.60
C ASP A 264 12.72 28.05 -5.03
N LYS A 265 11.40 28.24 -5.08
CA LYS A 265 10.45 27.29 -5.65
C LYS A 265 9.45 28.04 -6.51
N LEU A 266 9.30 27.61 -7.76
CA LEU A 266 8.33 28.19 -8.69
C LEU A 266 7.09 27.31 -8.76
N THR A 267 5.92 27.93 -8.65
CA THR A 267 4.64 27.26 -8.85
C THR A 267 4.22 27.42 -10.31
N VAL A 268 4.18 26.32 -11.08
CA VAL A 268 3.92 26.32 -12.53
C VAL A 268 2.93 25.23 -12.93
N THR A 269 2.27 25.34 -14.07
CA THR A 269 1.45 24.25 -14.61
C THR A 269 2.34 23.10 -15.11
N PRO A 270 1.97 21.82 -14.89
CA PRO A 270 2.71 20.69 -15.45
C PRO A 270 2.86 20.79 -16.97
N GLY A 271 4.05 20.45 -17.48
CA GLY A 271 4.34 20.55 -18.90
C GLY A 271 4.67 21.95 -19.39
N ILE A 272 4.94 22.92 -18.49
CA ILE A 272 5.46 24.24 -18.85
C ILE A 272 6.69 24.11 -19.76
N SER A 273 6.78 24.99 -20.75
CA SER A 273 7.90 24.98 -21.67
C SER A 273 9.21 25.35 -20.96
N GLU A 274 10.33 24.81 -21.45
CA GLU A 274 11.66 25.11 -20.90
C GLU A 274 11.97 26.62 -20.95
N ASP A 275 11.51 27.32 -22.00
CA ASP A 275 11.74 28.75 -22.15
C ASP A 275 10.92 29.59 -21.16
N GLU A 276 9.67 29.21 -20.90
CA GLU A 276 8.82 29.92 -19.94
C GLU A 276 9.33 29.75 -18.52
N ILE A 277 9.73 28.54 -18.12
CA ILE A 277 10.23 28.35 -16.76
C ILE A 277 11.59 29.03 -16.52
N LYS A 278 12.46 29.07 -17.54
CA LYS A 278 13.70 29.86 -17.48
C LYS A 278 13.41 31.34 -17.27
N LYS A 279 12.44 31.91 -18.00
CA LYS A 279 12.02 33.31 -17.84
C LYS A 279 11.47 33.57 -16.43
N MET A 280 10.61 32.68 -15.92
CA MET A 280 10.06 32.81 -14.56
C MET A 280 11.15 32.74 -13.49
N ALA A 281 12.11 31.82 -13.62
CA ALA A 281 13.22 31.68 -12.68
C ALA A 281 14.15 32.88 -12.68
N LEU A 282 14.50 33.41 -13.85
CA LEU A 282 15.33 34.61 -13.98
C LEU A 282 14.59 35.88 -13.54
N ALA A 283 13.25 35.87 -13.54
CA ALA A 283 12.44 36.97 -13.05
C ALA A 283 12.32 36.98 -11.50
N SER A 284 12.49 35.83 -10.83
CA SER A 284 12.41 35.72 -9.37
C SER A 284 13.43 36.60 -8.65
N GLU A 285 12.95 37.43 -7.73
CA GLU A 285 13.79 38.33 -6.92
C GLU A 285 14.79 37.54 -6.06
N LYS A 286 14.36 36.42 -5.47
CA LYS A 286 15.25 35.53 -4.70
C LYS A 286 16.39 35.01 -5.57
N ILE A 287 16.09 34.57 -6.79
CA ILE A 287 17.13 34.07 -7.72
C ILE A 287 18.08 35.18 -8.17
N LYS A 288 17.58 36.40 -8.38
CA LYS A 288 18.41 37.57 -8.71
C LYS A 288 19.40 37.91 -7.59
N GLU A 289 18.98 37.86 -6.33
CA GLU A 289 19.87 38.08 -5.17
C GLU A 289 21.04 37.10 -5.14
N TRP A 290 20.77 35.83 -5.44
CA TRP A 290 21.79 34.77 -5.40
C TRP A 290 22.69 34.75 -6.64
N THR A 291 22.21 35.25 -7.78
CA THR A 291 23.02 35.33 -9.03
C THR A 291 23.92 36.56 -9.08
N LYS A 292 23.72 37.58 -8.23
CA LYS A 292 24.60 38.75 -8.06
C LYS A 292 25.06 39.39 -9.39
N ASN A 293 24.18 39.49 -10.38
CA ASN A 293 24.47 39.99 -11.74
C ASN A 293 25.52 39.17 -12.54
N GLN A 294 25.86 37.95 -12.12
CA GLN A 294 26.67 37.03 -12.93
C GLN A 294 25.80 36.39 -14.02
N LEU A 295 26.35 36.29 -15.23
CA LEU A 295 25.70 35.59 -16.33
C LEU A 295 25.67 34.08 -16.03
N ALA A 296 24.49 33.46 -16.20
CA ALA A 296 24.34 32.02 -16.08
C ALA A 296 25.17 31.32 -17.16
N LYS A 297 26.14 30.48 -16.75
CA LYS A 297 26.96 29.66 -17.65
C LYS A 297 26.16 28.52 -18.26
N LYS A 298 25.21 27.97 -17.50
CA LYS A 298 24.36 26.86 -17.93
C LYS A 298 23.06 26.85 -17.13
N ILE A 299 21.94 26.61 -17.79
CA ILE A 299 20.65 26.36 -17.13
C ILE A 299 20.17 24.97 -17.56
N ILE A 300 19.91 24.11 -16.58
CA ILE A 300 19.49 22.72 -16.78
C ILE A 300 18.07 22.59 -16.24
N TYR A 301 17.13 22.27 -17.12
CA TYR A 301 15.76 21.96 -16.75
C TYR A 301 15.51 20.46 -16.86
N ILE A 302 15.13 19.82 -15.75
CA ILE A 302 14.56 18.48 -15.78
C ILE A 302 13.05 18.68 -15.69
N LYS A 303 12.36 18.35 -16.79
CA LYS A 303 10.93 18.58 -16.97
C LYS A 303 10.12 18.17 -15.73
N ASP A 304 9.31 19.11 -15.25
CA ASP A 304 8.42 18.97 -14.08
C ASP A 304 9.10 18.55 -12.76
N LYS A 305 10.45 18.57 -12.68
CA LYS A 305 11.20 18.12 -11.50
C LYS A 305 12.08 19.19 -10.87
N ILE A 306 12.96 19.82 -11.65
CA ILE A 306 13.94 20.78 -11.09
C ILE A 306 14.50 21.71 -12.17
N LEU A 307 14.82 22.94 -11.79
CA LEU A 307 15.60 23.88 -12.60
C LEU A 307 16.91 24.21 -11.86
N SER A 308 18.05 23.98 -12.51
CA SER A 308 19.37 24.26 -11.94
C SER A 308 20.11 25.31 -12.76
N ILE A 309 20.54 26.39 -12.09
CA ILE A 309 21.29 27.49 -12.67
C ILE A 309 22.74 27.38 -12.19
N VAL A 310 23.66 27.30 -13.15
CA VAL A 310 25.10 27.31 -12.91
C VAL A 310 25.64 28.71 -13.21
N VAL A 311 26.21 29.36 -12.20
CA VAL A 311 26.86 30.67 -12.26
C VAL A 311 28.34 30.50 -11.93
#